data_AF-A0A223V688-F1
#
_entry.id   AF-A0A223V688-F1
#
_cell.length_a   1.000
_cell.length_b   1.000
_cell.length_c   1.000
_cell.angle_alpha   90.00
_cell.angle_beta   90.00
_cell.angle_gamma   90.00
#
_symmetry.space_group_name_H-M   'P 1'
#
loop_
_entity.id
_entity.type
_entity.pdbx_description
1 polymer ?
#
loop_
_entity_poly.entity_id
_entity_poly.type
_entity_poly.pdbx_seq_one_letter_code
_entity_poly.pdbx_strand_id
1 'polypeptide(L)' 'MMDNWYFGGMHWIWWGLWIILIFWIFLIPYPTPGQKNRKDRAMEALRERYARGEIDEEEFEKRKTVLLKNKK' A
#
# COMPACT_ATOMS: atom_id res chain seq x y z
N MET A 1 -30.13 -26.98 -38.54
CA MET A 1 -28.93 -27.43 -37.81
C MET A 1 -28.14 -26.19 -37.37
N MET A 2 -28.54 -25.48 -36.33
CA MET A 2 -27.75 -24.34 -35.80
C MET A 2 -27.99 -24.08 -34.29
N ASP A 3 -28.23 -25.10 -33.46
CA ASP A 3 -28.60 -24.86 -32.06
C ASP A 3 -27.78 -25.69 -31.07
N ASN A 4 -26.44 -25.63 -31.18
CA ASN A 4 -25.59 -26.29 -30.17
C ASN A 4 -24.32 -25.53 -29.77
N TRP A 5 -24.21 -24.24 -30.12
CA TRP A 5 -23.03 -23.43 -29.77
C TRP A 5 -23.17 -22.65 -28.45
N TYR A 6 -24.38 -22.58 -27.88
CA TYR A 6 -24.67 -21.74 -26.72
C TYR A 6 -24.26 -22.34 -25.36
N PHE A 7 -24.07 -23.67 -25.28
CA PHE A 7 -23.67 -24.31 -24.02
C PHE A 7 -22.17 -24.19 -23.72
N GLY A 8 -21.33 -24.06 -24.75
CA GLY A 8 -19.88 -23.87 -24.57
C GLY A 8 -19.51 -22.42 -24.26
N GLY A 9 -20.07 -21.45 -24.99
CA GLY A 9 -19.67 -20.03 -24.88
C GLY A 9 -20.00 -19.38 -23.53
N MET A 10 -21.08 -19.79 -22.87
CA MET A 10 -21.49 -19.20 -21.58
C MET A 10 -20.46 -19.45 -20.46
N HIS A 11 -19.79 -20.62 -20.48
CA HIS A 11 -18.76 -20.96 -19.49
C HIS A 11 -17.48 -20.14 -19.70
N TRP A 12 -17.08 -19.92 -20.96
CA TRP A 12 -15.92 -19.11 -21.29
C TRP A 12 -16.11 -17.63 -20.92
N ILE A 13 -17.33 -17.10 -21.06
CA ILE A 13 -17.67 -15.74 -20.62
C ILE A 13 -17.52 -15.61 -19.10
N TRP A 14 -17.96 -16.62 -18.34
CA TRP A 14 -17.81 -16.65 -16.88
C TRP A 14 -16.33 -16.63 -16.45
N TRP A 15 -15.49 -17.46 -17.08
CA TRP A 15 -14.04 -17.45 -16.84
C TRP A 15 -13.37 -16.14 -17.26
N GLY A 16 -13.81 -15.54 -18.37
CA GLY A 16 -13.32 -14.24 -18.82
C GLY A 16 -13.56 -13.13 -17.78
N LEU A 17 -14.74 -13.14 -17.15
CA LEU A 17 -15.07 -12.20 -16.07
C LEU A 17 -14.12 -12.36 -14.86
N TRP A 18 -13.85 -13.59 -14.44
CA TRP A 18 -12.90 -13.87 -13.35
C TRP A 18 -11.48 -13.42 -13.67
N ILE A 19 -11.00 -13.65 -14.89
CA ILE A 19 -9.66 -13.22 -15.32
C ILE A 19 -9.54 -11.70 -15.27
N ILE A 20 -10.55 -10.98 -15.78
CA ILE A 20 -10.57 -9.51 -15.74
C ILE A 20 -10.56 -9.00 -14.30
N LEU A 21 -11.35 -9.60 -13.40
CA LEU A 21 -11.40 -9.23 -11.99
C LEU A 21 -10.03 -9.38 -11.32
N ILE A 22 -9.36 -10.52 -11.53
CA ILE A 22 -8.02 -10.77 -10.96
C ILE A 22 -7.01 -9.78 -11.53
N PHE A 23 -7.01 -9.56 -12.84
CA PHE A 23 -6.12 -8.60 -13.48
C PHE A 23 -6.30 -7.19 -12.91
N TRP A 24 -7.54 -6.78 -12.65
CA TRP A 24 -7.85 -5.49 -12.01
C TRP A 24 -7.32 -5.40 -10.57
N ILE A 25 -7.44 -6.47 -9.79
CA ILE A 25 -6.91 -6.54 -8.42
C ILE A 25 -5.38 -6.36 -8.42
N PHE A 26 -4.68 -6.94 -9.39
CA PHE A 26 -3.22 -6.79 -9.53
C PHE A 26 -2.80 -5.42 -10.07
N LEU A 27 -3.62 -4.79 -10.91
CA LEU A 27 -3.36 -3.45 -11.44
C LEU A 27 -3.58 -2.35 -10.41
N ILE A 28 -4.44 -2.56 -9.41
CA ILE A 28 -4.60 -1.64 -8.31
C ILE A 28 -3.30 -1.70 -7.49
N PRO A 29 -2.49 -0.63 -7.46
CA PRO A 29 -1.40 -0.54 -6.51
C PRO A 29 -2.04 -0.41 -5.13
N TYR A 30 -2.33 -1.54 -4.49
CA TYR A 30 -2.73 -1.55 -3.10
C TYR A 30 -1.57 -0.91 -2.34
N PRO A 31 -1.76 0.28 -1.74
CA PRO A 31 -0.72 0.85 -0.91
C PRO A 31 -0.60 -0.08 0.29
N THR A 32 0.45 -0.90 0.32
CA THR A 32 0.72 -1.84 1.41
C THR A 32 0.59 -1.06 2.74
N PRO A 33 -0.47 -1.29 3.54
CA PRO A 33 -0.76 -0.45 4.70
C PRO A 33 0.26 -0.64 5.82
N GLY A 34 1.24 -1.54 5.67
CA GLY A 34 2.25 -1.85 6.67
C GLY A 34 3.54 -1.04 6.58
N GLN A 35 3.96 -0.57 5.40
CA GLN A 35 5.32 -0.03 5.25
C GLN A 35 5.39 1.51 5.36
N LYS A 36 4.34 2.22 4.93
CA LYS A 36 4.25 3.67 5.13
C LYS A 36 3.95 4.02 6.60
N ASN A 37 3.03 3.28 7.22
CA ASN A 37 2.62 3.50 8.62
C ASN A 37 3.75 3.35 9.66
N ARG A 38 4.74 2.47 9.45
CA ARG A 38 5.86 2.35 10.40
C ARG A 38 6.76 3.58 10.42
N LYS A 39 6.94 4.24 9.26
CA LYS A 39 7.75 5.47 9.15
C LYS A 39 7.02 6.65 9.75
N ASP A 40 5.73 6.80 9.45
CA ASP A 40 4.90 7.84 10.06
C ASP A 40 4.85 7.68 11.58
N ARG A 41 4.69 6.45 12.11
CA ARG A 41 4.75 6.18 13.55
C ARG A 41 6.08 6.56 14.20
N ALA A 42 7.22 6.31 13.55
CA ALA A 42 8.53 6.68 14.09
C ALA A 42 8.71 8.21 14.16
N MET A 43 8.20 8.93 13.16
CA MET A 43 8.23 10.40 13.13
C MET A 43 7.25 11.02 14.14
N GLU A 44 6.04 10.46 14.28
CA GLU A 44 5.09 10.84 15.32
C GLU A 44 5.66 10.65 16.71
N ALA A 45 6.25 9.49 17.00
CA ALA A 45 6.87 9.21 18.29
C ALA A 45 8.03 10.17 18.61
N LEU A 46 8.80 10.58 17.60
CA LEU A 46 9.86 11.58 17.77
C LEU A 46 9.27 12.96 18.10
N ARG A 47 8.25 13.39 17.37
CA ARG A 47 7.58 14.69 17.59
C ARG A 47 6.92 14.77 18.97
N GLU A 48 6.32 13.67 19.42
CA GLU A 48 5.68 13.58 20.72
C GLU A 48 6.68 13.77 21.87
N ARG A 49 7.88 13.18 21.76
CA ARG A 49 8.95 13.35 22.76
C ARG A 49 9.51 14.78 22.79
N TYR A 50 9.59 15.43 21.62
CA TYR A 50 9.97 16.84 21.53
C TYR A 50 8.91 17.75 22.17
N ALA A 51 7.62 17.49 21.92
CA ALA A 51 6.54 18.23 22.57
C ALA A 51 6.50 18.04 24.09
N ARG A 52 6.93 16.87 24.58
CA ARG A 52 7.13 16.61 26.02
C ARG A 52 8.37 17.28 26.60
N GLY A 53 9.26 17.86 25.79
CA GLY A 53 10.53 18.43 26.23
C GLY A 53 11.56 17.39 26.67
N GLU A 54 11.39 16.12 26.31
CA GLU A 54 12.33 15.03 26.64
C GLU A 54 13.61 15.05 25.79
N ILE A 55 13.57 15.77 24.66
CA ILE A 55 14.67 15.91 23.70
C ILE A 55 14.76 17.37 23.25
N ASP A 56 15.99 17.84 23.09
CA ASP A 56 16.30 19.19 22.62
C ASP A 56 16.09 19.32 21.09
N GLU A 57 15.95 20.56 20.60
CA GLU A 57 15.79 20.86 19.18
C GLU A 57 16.96 20.31 18.33
N GLU A 58 18.19 20.38 18.86
CA GLU A 58 19.37 19.85 18.17
C GLU A 58 19.30 18.32 17.98
N GLU A 59 18.80 17.62 18.99
CA GLU A 59 18.68 16.15 18.97
C GLU A 59 17.51 15.71 18.08
N PHE A 60 16.41 16.49 18.08
CA PHE A 60 15.28 16.29 17.19
C PHE A 60 15.69 16.41 15.71
N GLU A 61 16.42 17.47 15.34
CA GLU A 61 16.86 17.69 13.96
C GLU A 61 17.85 16.62 13.48
N LYS A 62 18.78 16.17 14.32
CA LYS A 62 19.67 15.01 14.01
C LYS A 62 18.87 13.73 13.75
N ARG A 63 17.89 13.40 14.59
CA ARG A 63 17.11 12.16 14.44
C ARG A 63 16.17 12.23 13.23
N LYS A 64 15.57 13.39 12.97
CA LYS A 64 14.72 13.67 11.80
C LYS A 64 15.50 13.54 10.50
N THR A 65 16.70 14.10 10.42
CA THR A 65 17.57 13.99 9.22
C THR A 65 18.02 12.55 8.97
N VAL A 66 18.33 11.76 10.01
CA VAL A 66 18.64 10.32 9.87
C VAL A 66 17.43 9.54 9.34
N LEU A 67 16.23 9.78 9.87
CA LEU A 67 15.00 9.14 9.41
C LEU A 67 14.65 9.52 7.95
N LEU A 68 14.89 10.77 7.56
CA LEU A 68 14.69 11.26 6.19
C LEU A 68 15.76 10.76 5.21
N LYS A 69 17.01 10.57 5.65
CA LYS A 69 18.10 10.05 4.80
C LYS A 69 17.94 8.57 4.49
N ASN A 70 17.32 7.80 5.40
CA ASN A 70 16.93 6.39 5.20
C ASN A 70 15.69 6.23 4.26
N LYS A 71 15.33 7.30 3.53
CA LYS A 71 14.27 7.32 2.50
C LYS A 71 14.79 6.96 1.11
N LYS A 72 16.11 6.91 0.90
CA LYS A 72 16.78 6.63 -0.38
C LYS A 72 17.26 5.19 -0.42
#